data_AF-A0A920RL68-F1
#
_entry.id   AF-A0A920RL68-F1
#
_cell.length_a   1.000
_cell.length_b   1.000
_cell.length_c   1.000
_cell.angle_alpha   90.00
_cell.angle_beta   90.00
_cell.angle_gamma   90.00
#
_symmetry.space_group_name_H-M   'P 1'
#
loop_
_entity.id
_entity.type
_entity.pdbx_description
1 polymer ?
#
loop_
_entity_poly.entity_id
_entity_poly.type
_entity_poly.pdbx_seq_one_letter_code
_entity_poly.pdbx_strand_id
1 'polypeptide(L)'
;MLEVVRRTSEVIFMPLTVGGGIRTLDDIRCLLEAGCDKVSINSSAVSDPDLVPRSGVAIWQPVIVVNIDPKRVDRQGEEFWEVHVNGGRVPTGLEAVEWAVEAERLGLVRLC
;
A
#
# COMPACT_ATOMS: atom_id res chain seq x y z
N MET A 1 2.78 0.94 17.34
CA MET A 1 2.59 0.01 16.20
C MET A 1 3.69 -1.04 16.17
N LEU A 2 4.97 -0.66 16.03
CA LEU A 2 6.10 -1.61 15.98
C LEU A 2 6.12 -2.65 17.12
N GLU A 3 5.93 -2.22 18.36
CA GLU A 3 5.92 -3.15 19.51
C GLU A 3 4.75 -4.16 19.47
N VAL A 4 3.59 -3.75 18.93
CA VAL A 4 2.46 -4.65 18.74
C VAL A 4 2.80 -5.69 17.69
N VAL A 5 3.39 -5.27 16.56
CA VAL A 5 3.83 -6.16 15.48
C VAL A 5 4.81 -7.20 16.02
N ARG A 6 5.83 -6.76 16.77
CA ARG A 6 6.84 -7.64 17.37
C ARG A 6 6.23 -8.68 18.31
N ARG A 7 5.41 -8.24 19.26
CA ARG A 7 4.77 -9.15 20.22
C ARG A 7 3.81 -10.12 19.55
N THR A 8 3.16 -9.70 18.46
CA THR A 8 2.29 -10.57 17.67
C THR A 8 3.11 -11.59 16.88
N SER A 9 4.19 -11.18 16.20
CA SER A 9 5.03 -12.08 15.40
C SER A 9 5.73 -13.15 16.23
N GLU A 10 5.98 -12.91 17.52
CA GLU A 10 6.57 -13.90 18.44
C GLU A 10 5.65 -15.11 18.72
N VAL A 11 4.35 -14.96 18.52
CA VAL A 11 3.35 -15.98 18.90
C VAL A 11 2.52 -16.52 17.74
N ILE A 12 2.61 -15.91 16.55
CA ILE A 12 1.93 -16.37 15.35
C ILE A 12 2.91 -17.02 14.37
N PHE A 13 2.48 -18.12 13.74
CA PHE A 13 3.26 -18.84 12.73
C PHE A 13 2.61 -18.77 11.35
N MET A 14 1.87 -17.68 11.10
CA MET A 14 1.13 -17.44 9.87
C MET A 14 1.53 -16.09 9.27
N PRO A 15 1.40 -15.89 7.94
CA PRO A 15 1.83 -14.65 7.30
C PRO A 15 1.15 -13.41 7.89
N LEU A 16 1.95 -12.42 8.27
CA LEU A 16 1.52 -11.15 8.84
C LEU A 16 1.73 -10.01 7.85
N THR A 17 0.64 -9.34 7.47
CA THR A 17 0.70 -8.10 6.69
C THR A 17 0.30 -6.93 7.57
N VAL A 18 1.12 -5.87 7.62
CA VAL A 18 0.87 -4.67 8.43
C VAL A 18 0.64 -3.47 7.53
N GLY A 19 -0.44 -2.74 7.76
CA GLY A 19 -0.74 -1.50 7.03
C GLY A 19 -1.01 -0.32 7.96
N GLY A 20 -0.85 0.89 7.42
CA GLY A 20 -1.13 2.15 8.11
C GLY A 20 0.11 2.89 8.60
N GLY A 21 0.20 4.18 8.28
CA GLY A 21 1.26 5.07 8.80
C GLY A 21 2.64 4.92 8.16
N ILE A 22 2.80 4.08 7.13
CA ILE A 22 4.07 3.88 6.41
C ILE A 22 4.27 4.99 5.38
N ARG A 23 5.36 5.74 5.48
CA ARG A 23 5.68 6.86 4.57
C ARG A 23 7.08 6.77 3.95
N THR A 24 7.97 5.99 4.55
CA THR A 24 9.37 5.89 4.15
C THR A 24 9.81 4.44 3.97
N LEU A 25 10.91 4.22 3.26
CA LEU A 25 11.54 2.90 3.16
C LEU A 25 12.04 2.40 4.53
N ASP A 26 12.46 3.30 5.41
CA ASP A 26 12.87 2.96 6.77
C ASP A 26 11.70 2.45 7.61
N ASP A 27 10.49 2.99 7.43
CA ASP A 27 9.28 2.46 8.10
C ASP A 27 9.01 1.01 7.67
N ILE A 28 9.13 0.75 6.36
CA ILE A 28 8.97 -0.60 5.79
C ILE A 28 10.00 -1.53 6.39
N ARG A 29 11.27 -1.12 6.41
CA ARG A 29 12.37 -1.90 7.00
C ARG A 29 12.12 -2.22 8.47
N CYS A 30 11.76 -1.22 9.28
CA CYS A 30 11.49 -1.40 10.71
C CYS A 30 10.36 -2.41 10.96
N LEU A 31 9.33 -2.40 10.11
CA LEU A 31 8.20 -3.33 10.22
C LEU A 31 8.60 -4.76 9.86
N LEU A 32 9.38 -4.94 8.79
CA LEU A 32 9.92 -6.25 8.41
C LEU A 32 10.84 -6.82 9.50
N GLU A 33 11.73 -5.99 10.05
CA GLU A 33 12.61 -6.37 11.18
C GLU A 33 11.82 -6.65 12.46
N ALA A 34 10.64 -6.04 12.62
CA ALA A 34 9.71 -6.34 13.71
C ALA A 34 8.94 -7.65 13.51
N GLY A 35 9.09 -8.34 12.38
CA GLY A 35 8.53 -9.68 12.16
C GLY A 35 7.26 -9.72 11.30
N CYS A 36 6.92 -8.67 10.55
CA CYS A 36 5.89 -8.80 9.52
C CYS A 36 6.47 -9.36 8.20
N ASP A 37 5.67 -10.11 7.47
CA ASP A 37 6.06 -10.66 6.15
C ASP A 37 5.85 -9.65 5.02
N LYS A 38 4.84 -8.78 5.16
CA LYS A 38 4.49 -7.77 4.16
C LYS A 38 4.01 -6.47 4.78
N VAL A 39 4.14 -5.40 4.02
CA VAL A 39 3.69 -4.06 4.39
C VAL A 39 2.68 -3.57 3.35
N SER A 40 1.54 -3.08 3.82
CA SER A 40 0.47 -2.52 3.00
C SER A 40 0.50 -0.99 3.00
N ILE A 41 0.57 -0.40 1.81
CA ILE A 41 0.57 1.06 1.59
C ILE A 41 -0.64 1.46 0.74
N ASN A 42 -1.30 2.55 1.13
CA ASN A 42 -2.37 3.18 0.34
C ASN A 42 -1.99 4.64 0.08
N SER A 43 -2.18 5.50 1.08
CA SER A 43 -2.06 6.95 0.91
C SER A 43 -0.65 7.38 0.49
N SER A 44 0.39 6.68 0.98
CA SER A 44 1.76 6.92 0.56
C SER A 44 2.03 6.49 -0.88
N ALA A 45 1.43 5.39 -1.35
CA ALA A 45 1.56 4.95 -2.73
C ALA A 45 0.94 5.97 -3.70
N VAL A 46 -0.20 6.57 -3.34
CA VAL A 46 -0.84 7.60 -4.17
C VAL A 46 -0.10 8.94 -4.09
N SER A 47 0.36 9.36 -2.90
CA SER A 47 1.03 10.66 -2.74
C SER A 47 2.47 10.68 -3.27
N ASP A 48 3.13 9.53 -3.27
CA ASP A 48 4.52 9.37 -3.67
C ASP A 48 4.70 8.01 -4.40
N PRO A 49 4.19 7.88 -5.64
CA PRO A 49 4.24 6.63 -6.40
C PRO A 49 5.67 6.11 -6.63
N ASP A 50 6.63 7.03 -6.63
CA ASP A 50 8.06 6.77 -6.80
C ASP A 50 8.76 6.27 -5.53
N LEU A 51 8.07 6.14 -4.39
CA LEU A 51 8.66 5.68 -3.12
C LEU A 51 9.44 4.36 -3.28
N VAL A 52 8.84 3.38 -3.93
CA VAL A 52 9.43 2.06 -4.15
C VAL A 52 10.40 2.05 -5.35
N PRO A 53 10.03 2.59 -6.53
CA PRO A 53 10.95 2.70 -7.67
C PRO A 53 12.26 3.42 -7.34
N ARG A 54 12.23 4.53 -6.59
CA ARG A 54 13.43 5.34 -6.27
C ARG A 54 14.46 4.60 -5.44
N SER A 55 14.05 3.56 -4.70
CA SER A 55 14.99 2.74 -3.95
C SER A 55 15.99 2.03 -4.88
N GLY A 56 15.59 1.75 -6.14
CA GLY A 56 16.37 0.95 -7.07
C GLY A 56 16.56 -0.52 -6.63
N VAL A 57 15.93 -0.94 -5.53
CA VAL A 57 16.14 -2.28 -4.96
C VAL A 57 14.91 -3.14 -5.20
N ALA A 58 15.05 -4.17 -6.04
CA ALA A 58 13.97 -5.12 -6.34
C ALA A 58 13.47 -5.90 -5.10
N ILE A 59 14.26 -5.92 -4.01
CA ILE A 59 13.91 -6.62 -2.75
C ILE A 59 12.62 -6.11 -2.11
N TRP A 60 12.20 -4.88 -2.40
CA TRP A 60 10.99 -4.28 -1.83
C TRP A 60 9.71 -4.77 -2.51
N GLN A 61 9.78 -5.16 -3.79
CA GLN A 61 8.61 -5.58 -4.57
C GLN A 61 7.84 -6.76 -3.96
N PRO A 62 8.47 -7.86 -3.50
CA PRO A 62 7.73 -9.00 -2.96
C PRO A 62 7.07 -8.74 -1.60
N VAL A 63 7.55 -7.74 -0.85
CA VAL A 63 7.11 -7.44 0.52
C VAL A 63 6.11 -6.28 0.61
N ILE A 64 5.89 -5.55 -0.49
CA ILE A 64 4.94 -4.44 -0.53
C ILE A 64 3.62 -4.89 -1.16
N VAL A 65 2.52 -4.43 -0.56
CA VAL A 65 1.15 -4.57 -1.07
C VAL A 65 0.56 -3.17 -1.20
N VAL A 66 -0.07 -2.88 -2.34
CA VAL A 66 -0.81 -1.63 -2.54
C VAL A 66 -2.27 -1.86 -2.21
N ASN A 67 -2.79 -1.14 -1.23
CA ASN A 67 -4.21 -1.19 -0.89
C ASN A 67 -4.95 -0.10 -1.67
N ILE A 68 -5.93 -0.50 -2.48
CA ILE A 68 -6.75 0.40 -3.31
C ILE A 68 -8.14 0.43 -2.70
N ASP A 69 -8.60 1.62 -2.28
CA ASP A 69 -9.95 1.81 -1.74
C ASP A 69 -10.82 2.53 -2.80
N PRO A 70 -11.46 1.80 -3.74
CA PRO A 70 -12.31 2.44 -4.73
C PRO A 70 -13.69 2.78 -4.14
N LYS A 71 -14.23 3.93 -4.53
CA LYS A 71 -15.64 4.26 -4.32
C LYS A 71 -16.29 4.58 -5.65
N ARG A 72 -17.48 4.01 -5.84
CA ARG A 72 -18.31 4.33 -6.98
C ARG A 72 -18.83 5.76 -6.86
N VAL A 73 -18.58 6.56 -7.88
CA VAL A 73 -19.12 7.91 -8.05
C VAL A 73 -19.69 8.06 -9.46
N ASP A 74 -20.61 9.00 -9.65
CA ASP A 74 -21.05 9.42 -10.98
C ASP A 74 -20.11 10.51 -11.48
N ARG A 75 -19.50 10.29 -12.65
CA ARG A 75 -18.69 11.30 -13.33
C ARG A 75 -19.26 11.48 -14.73
N GLN A 76 -19.95 12.60 -14.92
CA GLN A 76 -20.56 12.99 -16.20
C GLN A 76 -21.61 11.99 -16.72
N GLY A 77 -22.35 11.34 -15.82
CA GLY A 77 -23.36 10.34 -16.18
C GLY A 77 -22.80 8.93 -16.44
N GLU A 78 -21.50 8.73 -16.19
CA GLU A 78 -20.85 7.42 -16.26
C GLU A 78 -20.40 6.94 -14.87
N GLU A 79 -20.39 5.61 -14.69
CA GLU A 79 -19.88 4.98 -13.48
C GLU A 79 -18.36 5.13 -13.42
N PHE A 80 -17.85 5.77 -12.36
CA PHE A 80 -16.43 5.97 -12.14
C PHE A 80 -16.02 5.41 -10.77
N TRP A 81 -15.00 4.55 -10.74
CA TRP A 81 -14.48 3.96 -9.51
C TRP A 81 -13.28 4.77 -9.04
N GLU A 82 -13.54 5.79 -8.22
CA GLU A 82 -12.52 6.72 -7.76
C GLU A 82 -11.73 6.16 -6.58
N VAL A 83 -10.40 6.16 -6.69
CA VAL A 83 -9.52 5.77 -5.57
C VAL A 83 -9.58 6.81 -4.47
N HIS A 84 -9.70 6.36 -3.23
CA HIS A 84 -9.72 7.21 -2.05
C HIS A 84 -8.57 6.88 -1.09
N VAL A 85 -8.10 7.92 -0.39
CA VAL A 85 -7.04 7.84 0.62
C VAL A 85 -7.54 8.31 1.98
N ASN A 86 -6.68 8.26 3.00
CA ASN A 86 -7.00 8.65 4.39
C ASN A 86 -8.21 7.88 4.97
N GLY A 87 -8.27 6.57 4.70
CA GLY A 87 -9.38 5.70 5.14
C GLY A 87 -10.66 5.96 4.34
N GLY A 88 -10.53 6.11 3.02
CA GLY A 88 -11.66 6.34 2.12
C GLY A 88 -12.28 7.74 2.18
N ARG A 89 -11.66 8.72 2.85
CA ARG A 89 -12.27 10.05 3.08
C ARG A 89 -11.88 11.10 2.05
N VAL A 90 -10.71 10.96 1.44
CA VAL A 90 -10.17 11.94 0.51
C VAL A 90 -10.16 11.33 -0.89
N PRO A 91 -10.91 11.89 -1.85
CA PRO A 91 -10.85 11.45 -3.25
C PRO A 91 -9.52 11.86 -3.88
N THR A 92 -9.02 11.05 -4.81
CA THR A 92 -7.73 11.28 -5.47
C THR A 92 -7.84 11.74 -6.92
N GLY A 93 -9.03 11.63 -7.53
CA GLY A 93 -9.22 11.83 -8.96
C GLY A 93 -8.87 10.63 -9.83
N LEU A 94 -8.12 9.65 -9.29
CA LEU A 94 -7.64 8.46 -10.01
C LEU A 94 -8.74 7.43 -10.19
N GLU A 95 -8.75 6.80 -11.36
CA GLU A 95 -9.59 5.63 -11.64
C GLU A 95 -8.89 4.37 -11.09
N ALA A 96 -9.67 3.46 -10.49
CA ALA A 96 -9.14 2.32 -9.75
C ALA A 96 -8.33 1.33 -10.60
N VAL A 97 -8.81 1.02 -11.81
CA VAL A 97 -8.13 0.10 -12.74
C VAL A 97 -6.90 0.77 -13.34
N GLU A 98 -7.00 2.03 -13.76
CA GLU A 98 -5.85 2.78 -14.26
C GLU A 98 -4.75 2.88 -13.21
N TRP A 99 -5.11 3.15 -11.96
CA TRP A 99 -4.17 3.18 -10.85
C TRP A 99 -3.54 1.81 -10.56
N ALA A 100 -4.32 0.73 -10.63
CA ALA A 100 -3.80 -0.63 -10.47
C ALA A 100 -2.73 -0.97 -11.52
N VAL A 101 -2.97 -0.59 -12.79
CA VAL A 101 -2.01 -0.79 -13.89
C VAL A 101 -0.74 0.03 -13.68
N GLU A 102 -0.87 1.29 -13.27
CA GLU A 102 0.30 2.13 -12.99
C GLU A 102 1.10 1.60 -11.78
N ALA A 103 0.42 1.16 -10.72
CA ALA A 103 1.07 0.53 -9.58
C ALA A 103 1.90 -0.69 -9.99
N GLU A 104 1.34 -1.57 -10.84
CA GLU A 104 2.07 -2.72 -11.38
C GLU A 104 3.29 -2.28 -12.19
N ARG A 105 3.15 -1.26 -13.05
CA ARG A 105 4.26 -0.69 -13.85
C ARG A 105 5.38 -0.14 -12.96
N LEU A 106 5.05 0.43 -11.81
CA LEU A 106 6.00 0.90 -10.80
C LEU A 106 6.64 -0.24 -9.98
N GLY A 107 6.32 -1.50 -10.30
CA GLY A 107 6.85 -2.69 -9.63
C GLY A 107 6.07 -3.11 -8.39
N LEU A 108 4.88 -2.56 -8.18
CA LEU A 108 3.98 -2.90 -7.07
C LEU A 108 3.00 -3.99 -7.52
N VAL A 109 3.47 -5.23 -7.49
CA VAL A 109 2.79 -6.37 -8.14
C VAL A 109 1.70 -7.04 -7.31
N ARG A 110 1.44 -6.56 -6.08
CA ARG A 110 0.39 -7.11 -5.20
C ARG A 110 -0.59 -6.01 -4.82
N LEU A 111 -1.86 -6.24 -5.11
CA LEU A 111 -2.96 -5.33 -4.82
C LEU A 111 -3.88 -5.94 -3.75
N CYS A 112 -4.38 -5.11 -2.84
CA CYS A 112 -5.38 -5.44 -1.82
C CYS A 112 -6.60 -4.54 -1.96
#